data_AF-A0A7C3QS69-F1
#
_entry.id   AF-A0A7C3QS69-F1
#
_cell.length_a   1.000
_cell.length_b   1.000
_cell.length_c   1.000
_cell.angle_alpha   90.00
_cell.angle_beta   90.00
_cell.angle_gamma   90.00
#
_symmetry.space_group_name_H-M   'P 1'
#
loop_
_entity.id
_entity.type
_entity.pdbx_description
1 polymer ?
#
loop_
_entity_poly.entity_id
_entity_poly.type
_entity_poly.pdbx_seq_one_letter_code
_entity_poly.pdbx_strand_id
1 'polypeptide(L)'
;MIKEIHQFCAGFAYGDAISNQALAIQKFLRQHGFISEIYSEQFYGNEAIPSFRFSDSKNSLILYHHSFPTDFLIKKIHKSQSILIYHNITPPEYVEPYNRNLAATLKRAKDDLAKYKDKFQFALADSAYNESELRELGIQNTMVMSVAGRPLNPVRKHPALSYLYDGRTNVLFVGRIFPNKRHQDLLKTFYFFNKIHPYARLIIAGGFHPSVRGYACELNNLMFELGIQNSVVWTGPITDEELSEIYYGSHL
;
A
#
# COMPACT_ATOMS: atom_id res chain seq x y z
N MET A 1 -20.30 7.00 26.36
CA MET A 1 -19.12 7.72 25.82
C MET A 1 -18.25 6.68 25.15
N ILE A 2 -17.80 6.93 23.92
CA ILE A 2 -16.92 6.01 23.19
C ILE A 2 -15.61 5.86 23.98
N LYS A 3 -15.20 4.63 24.25
CA LYS A 3 -13.94 4.30 24.94
C LYS A 3 -13.00 3.45 24.08
N GLU A 4 -13.56 2.79 23.09
CA GLU A 4 -12.91 1.84 22.21
C GLU A 4 -12.99 2.35 20.77
N ILE A 5 -11.85 2.43 20.09
CA ILE A 5 -11.77 2.78 18.67
C ILE A 5 -10.88 1.75 17.98
N HIS A 6 -11.50 0.76 17.38
CA HIS A 6 -10.83 -0.37 16.74
C HIS A 6 -10.70 -0.16 15.25
N GLN A 7 -9.67 -0.75 14.66
CA GLN A 7 -9.34 -0.63 13.24
C GLN A 7 -9.42 -1.99 12.58
N PHE A 8 -9.85 -2.01 11.33
CA PHE A 8 -9.92 -3.25 10.57
C PHE A 8 -9.37 -3.10 9.17
N CYS A 9 -8.57 -4.08 8.78
CA CYS A 9 -8.00 -4.19 7.45
C CYS A 9 -8.35 -5.54 6.84
N ALA A 10 -8.46 -5.63 5.52
CA ALA A 10 -8.57 -6.92 4.84
C ALA A 10 -7.27 -7.75 4.97
N GLY A 11 -6.14 -7.06 4.85
CA GLY A 11 -4.80 -7.60 5.04
C GLY A 11 -3.97 -6.67 5.91
N PHE A 12 -3.03 -7.23 6.66
CA PHE A 12 -2.04 -6.49 7.43
C PHE A 12 -0.64 -7.06 7.18
N ALA A 13 0.27 -6.21 6.70
CA ALA A 13 1.67 -6.54 6.49
C ALA A 13 2.54 -5.36 6.93
N TYR A 14 3.49 -5.61 7.83
CA TYR A 14 4.41 -4.57 8.26
C TYR A 14 5.14 -3.95 7.06
N GLY A 15 5.21 -2.62 7.02
CA GLY A 15 5.86 -1.86 5.94
C GLY A 15 4.95 -1.50 4.76
N ASP A 16 3.74 -2.05 4.65
CA ASP A 16 2.76 -1.58 3.67
C ASP A 16 2.06 -0.28 4.14
N ALA A 17 1.59 0.52 3.18
CA ALA A 17 1.05 1.86 3.45
C ALA A 17 -0.18 1.85 4.39
N ILE A 18 -1.08 0.87 4.23
CA ILE A 18 -2.32 0.79 5.00
C ILE A 18 -1.99 0.35 6.43
N SER A 19 -1.16 -0.69 6.58
CA SER A 19 -0.73 -1.17 7.89
C SER A 19 0.02 -0.09 8.68
N ASN A 20 0.91 0.66 8.02
CA ASN A 20 1.63 1.78 8.65
C ASN A 20 0.68 2.90 9.09
N GLN A 21 -0.33 3.23 8.28
CA GLN A 21 -1.34 4.22 8.66
C GLN A 21 -2.19 3.73 9.84
N ALA A 22 -2.61 2.46 9.84
CA ALA A 22 -3.35 1.86 10.95
C ALA A 22 -2.53 1.87 12.25
N LEU A 23 -1.23 1.58 12.19
CA LEU A 23 -0.31 1.67 13.34
C LEU A 23 -0.17 3.12 13.84
N ALA A 24 -0.05 4.10 12.92
CA ALA A 24 0.04 5.50 13.29
C ALA A 24 -1.24 6.00 13.98
N ILE A 25 -2.42 5.66 13.44
CA ILE A 25 -3.73 5.96 14.03
C ILE A 25 -3.86 5.27 15.39
N GLN A 26 -3.49 3.98 15.50
CA GLN A 26 -3.54 3.25 16.77
C GLN A 26 -2.71 3.93 17.85
N LYS A 27 -1.47 4.31 17.52
CA LYS A 27 -0.56 5.01 18.42
C LYS A 27 -1.18 6.33 18.90
N PHE A 28 -1.71 7.12 17.96
CA PHE A 28 -2.38 8.38 18.28
C PHE A 28 -3.58 8.16 19.23
N LEU A 29 -4.46 7.21 18.91
CA LEU A 29 -5.65 6.90 19.72
C LEU A 29 -5.28 6.44 21.13
N ARG A 30 -4.30 5.54 21.26
CA ARG A 30 -3.81 5.05 22.56
C ARG A 30 -3.20 6.18 23.40
N GLN A 31 -2.46 7.10 22.79
CA GLN A 31 -1.92 8.29 23.46
C GLN A 31 -3.01 9.22 24.01
N HIS A 32 -4.21 9.20 23.42
CA HIS A 32 -5.36 9.97 23.86
C HIS A 32 -6.33 9.17 24.76
N GLY A 33 -5.90 8.02 25.29
CA GLY A 33 -6.64 7.25 26.29
C GLY A 33 -7.70 6.30 25.72
N PHE A 34 -7.76 6.10 24.40
CA PHE A 34 -8.64 5.10 23.80
C PHE A 34 -8.02 3.70 23.80
N ILE A 35 -8.86 2.69 23.98
CA ILE A 35 -8.48 1.31 23.66
C ILE A 35 -8.57 1.17 22.13
N SER A 36 -7.48 0.78 21.48
CA SER A 36 -7.42 0.65 20.03
C SER A 36 -6.65 -0.60 19.62
N GLU A 37 -7.34 -1.52 18.98
CA GLU A 37 -6.79 -2.76 18.43
C GLU A 37 -6.96 -2.79 16.92
N ILE A 38 -6.04 -3.46 16.23
CA ILE A 38 -6.08 -3.66 14.79
C ILE A 38 -6.49 -5.10 14.53
N TYR A 39 -7.53 -5.28 13.73
CA TYR A 39 -8.07 -6.57 13.35
C TYR A 39 -7.86 -6.82 11.86
N SER A 40 -7.50 -8.03 11.47
CA SER A 40 -7.32 -8.38 10.06
C SER A 40 -7.79 -9.79 9.73
N GLU A 41 -8.27 -10.01 8.51
CA GLU A 41 -8.57 -11.35 7.98
C GLU A 41 -7.30 -12.09 7.56
N GLN A 42 -6.31 -11.36 7.02
CA GLN A 42 -5.01 -11.90 6.63
C GLN A 42 -3.91 -11.07 7.29
N PHE A 43 -2.97 -11.69 7.99
CA PHE A 43 -1.86 -10.97 8.59
C PHE A 43 -0.65 -11.86 8.83
N TYR A 44 0.50 -11.21 8.97
CA TYR A 44 1.75 -11.81 9.41
C TYR A 44 2.30 -10.97 10.57
N GLY A 45 2.80 -11.63 11.62
CA GLY A 45 3.28 -10.94 12.83
C GLY A 45 2.25 -10.92 13.96
N ASN A 46 2.48 -10.05 14.94
CA ASN A 46 1.74 -9.98 16.21
C ASN A 46 1.03 -8.63 16.43
N GLU A 47 1.12 -7.72 15.46
CA GLU A 47 0.60 -6.36 15.50
C GLU A 47 -0.90 -6.28 15.15
N ALA A 48 -1.46 -7.32 14.56
CA ALA A 48 -2.87 -7.45 14.24
C ALA A 48 -3.48 -8.70 14.91
N ILE A 49 -4.77 -8.60 15.22
CA ILE A 49 -5.57 -9.67 15.83
C ILE A 49 -6.47 -10.29 14.74
N PRO A 50 -6.71 -11.61 14.75
CA PRO A 50 -7.68 -12.20 13.83
C PRO A 50 -9.06 -11.54 13.95
N SER A 51 -9.63 -11.12 12.82
CA SER A 51 -10.91 -10.39 12.78
C SER A 51 -12.07 -11.12 13.45
N PHE A 52 -12.08 -12.46 13.43
CA PHE A 52 -13.12 -13.27 14.09
C PHE A 52 -13.12 -13.16 15.62
N ARG A 53 -12.05 -12.66 16.24
CA ARG A 53 -12.00 -12.40 17.68
C ARG A 53 -12.63 -11.07 18.08
N PHE A 54 -13.04 -10.25 17.12
CA PHE A 54 -13.72 -9.01 17.43
C PHE A 54 -15.10 -9.28 18.07
N SER A 55 -15.35 -8.58 19.18
CA SER A 55 -16.66 -8.50 19.80
C SER A 55 -17.11 -7.04 19.80
N ASP A 56 -18.29 -6.80 19.22
CA ASP A 56 -18.90 -5.48 19.21
C ASP A 56 -19.31 -5.06 20.64
N SER A 57 -19.15 -3.77 20.93
CA SER A 57 -19.55 -3.14 22.18
C SER A 57 -20.25 -1.81 21.84
N LYS A 58 -21.32 -1.46 22.57
CA LYS A 58 -22.05 -0.19 22.35
C LYS A 58 -21.21 1.07 22.57
N ASN A 59 -20.00 0.93 23.13
CA ASN A 59 -19.05 2.02 23.36
C ASN A 59 -17.83 1.95 22.41
N SER A 60 -17.92 1.13 21.37
CA SER A 60 -16.89 0.98 20.35
C SER A 60 -17.23 1.72 19.05
N LEU A 61 -16.20 2.30 18.45
CA LEU A 61 -16.19 2.85 17.10
C LEU A 61 -15.24 2.02 16.24
N ILE A 62 -15.61 1.81 14.99
CA ILE A 62 -14.85 1.02 14.02
C ILE A 62 -14.32 1.95 12.94
N LEU A 63 -13.01 1.92 12.71
CA LEU A 63 -12.37 2.48 11.53
C LEU A 63 -12.10 1.33 10.55
N TYR A 64 -12.79 1.32 9.42
CA TYR A 64 -12.68 0.27 8.43
C TYR A 64 -11.81 0.71 7.24
N HIS A 65 -10.63 0.12 7.10
CA HIS A 65 -9.71 0.35 5.99
C HIS A 65 -10.13 -0.48 4.78
N HIS A 66 -10.75 0.15 3.80
CA HIS A 66 -11.23 -0.53 2.60
C HIS A 66 -10.23 -0.39 1.45
N SER A 67 -9.62 -1.51 1.08
CA SER A 67 -8.66 -1.62 -0.05
C SER A 67 -8.74 -2.96 -0.80
N PHE A 68 -9.44 -3.93 -0.22
CA PHE A 68 -9.59 -5.30 -0.69
C PHE A 68 -10.91 -5.85 -0.09
N PRO A 69 -11.57 -6.85 -0.69
CA PRO A 69 -12.84 -7.33 -0.14
C PRO A 69 -12.64 -7.99 1.22
N THR A 70 -13.65 -7.88 2.07
CA THR A 70 -13.77 -8.61 3.33
C THR A 70 -15.17 -9.19 3.45
N ASP A 71 -15.28 -10.36 4.07
CA ASP A 71 -16.56 -11.07 4.19
C ASP A 71 -17.10 -11.04 5.62
N PHE A 72 -16.20 -11.07 6.61
CA PHE A 72 -16.58 -11.23 8.00
C PHE A 72 -17.03 -9.91 8.62
N LEU A 73 -16.20 -8.88 8.50
CA LEU A 73 -16.41 -7.63 9.22
C LEU A 73 -17.59 -6.83 8.69
N ILE A 74 -17.79 -6.82 7.37
CA ILE A 74 -18.89 -6.07 6.77
C ILE A 74 -20.25 -6.52 7.32
N LYS A 75 -20.37 -7.77 7.78
CA LYS A 75 -21.60 -8.29 8.42
C LYS A 75 -21.77 -7.79 9.87
N LYS A 76 -20.71 -7.30 10.51
CA LYS A 76 -20.67 -6.85 11.92
C LYS A 76 -20.70 -5.32 12.08
N ILE A 77 -20.36 -4.56 11.03
CA ILE A 77 -20.40 -3.10 11.09
C ILE A 77 -21.84 -2.55 11.03
N HIS A 78 -22.08 -1.55 11.87
CA HIS A 78 -23.33 -0.80 11.96
C HIS A 78 -23.04 0.69 11.72
N LYS A 79 -23.94 1.37 10.99
CA LYS A 79 -23.74 2.76 10.55
C LYS A 79 -23.33 3.72 11.67
N SER A 80 -23.99 3.63 12.82
CA SER A 80 -23.75 4.48 13.99
C SER A 80 -22.38 4.30 14.64
N GLN A 81 -21.63 3.27 14.27
CA GLN A 81 -20.37 2.89 14.90
C GLN A 81 -19.25 2.68 13.88
N SER A 82 -19.40 3.15 12.63
CA SER A 82 -18.42 2.82 11.59
C SER A 82 -18.06 4.02 10.72
N ILE A 83 -16.75 4.27 10.66
CA ILE A 83 -16.12 5.24 9.76
C ILE A 83 -15.33 4.44 8.72
N LEU A 84 -15.54 4.78 7.45
CA LEU A 84 -14.76 4.22 6.35
C LEU A 84 -13.44 4.99 6.25
N ILE A 85 -12.34 4.29 6.02
CA ILE A 85 -11.09 4.86 5.50
C ILE A 85 -10.88 4.20 4.13
N TYR A 86 -11.06 4.97 3.07
CA TYR A 86 -11.00 4.46 1.71
C TYR A 86 -9.60 4.63 1.13
N HIS A 87 -9.02 3.49 0.72
CA HIS A 87 -7.75 3.42 0.04
C HIS A 87 -7.96 3.07 -1.44
N ASN A 88 -7.08 3.56 -2.30
CA ASN A 88 -7.08 3.22 -3.73
C ASN A 88 -7.14 1.70 -3.96
N ILE A 89 -8.14 1.25 -4.71
CA ILE A 89 -8.23 -0.12 -5.20
C ILE A 89 -7.61 -0.18 -6.59
N THR A 90 -6.65 -1.10 -6.76
CA THR A 90 -6.01 -1.27 -8.07
C THR A 90 -7.06 -1.59 -9.14
N PRO A 91 -7.13 -0.83 -10.25
CA PRO A 91 -8.11 -1.13 -11.28
C PRO A 91 -7.88 -2.53 -11.89
N PRO A 92 -8.93 -3.39 -11.97
CA PRO A 92 -8.81 -4.79 -12.37
C PRO A 92 -8.10 -5.03 -13.71
N GLU A 93 -8.29 -4.13 -14.67
CA GLU A 93 -7.78 -4.21 -16.04
C GLU A 93 -6.24 -4.24 -16.11
N TYR A 94 -5.55 -3.70 -15.11
CA TYR A 94 -4.09 -3.80 -15.02
C TYR A 94 -3.63 -5.22 -14.66
N VAL A 95 -4.45 -5.95 -13.91
CA VAL A 95 -4.10 -7.26 -13.34
C VAL A 95 -4.67 -8.41 -14.17
N GLU A 96 -5.78 -8.18 -14.87
CA GLU A 96 -6.50 -9.17 -15.67
C GLU A 96 -5.62 -9.99 -16.63
N PRO A 97 -4.64 -9.41 -17.36
CA PRO A 97 -3.74 -10.19 -18.22
C PRO A 97 -2.89 -11.22 -17.48
N TYR A 98 -2.61 -10.98 -16.20
CA TYR A 98 -1.70 -11.79 -15.38
C TYR A 98 -2.45 -12.71 -14.43
N ASN A 99 -3.61 -12.28 -13.92
CA ASN A 99 -4.38 -13.03 -12.95
C ASN A 99 -5.86 -12.59 -12.94
N ARG A 100 -6.69 -13.31 -13.70
CA ARG A 100 -8.14 -13.06 -13.79
C ARG A 100 -8.87 -13.21 -12.45
N ASN A 101 -8.46 -14.16 -11.60
CA ASN A 101 -9.08 -14.34 -10.29
C ASN A 101 -8.82 -13.13 -9.39
N LEU A 102 -7.59 -12.62 -9.36
CA LEU A 102 -7.27 -11.41 -8.60
C LEU A 102 -7.98 -10.18 -9.17
N ALA A 103 -8.06 -10.04 -10.49
CA ALA A 103 -8.83 -8.97 -11.13
C ALA A 103 -10.31 -9.02 -10.73
N ALA A 104 -10.93 -10.20 -10.72
CA ALA A 104 -12.29 -10.39 -10.24
C ALA A 104 -12.45 -10.01 -8.76
N THR A 105 -11.47 -10.36 -7.91
CA THR A 105 -11.46 -9.97 -6.49
C THR A 105 -11.32 -8.45 -6.30
N LEU A 106 -10.49 -7.78 -7.10
CA LEU A 106 -10.35 -6.32 -7.07
C LEU A 106 -11.64 -5.63 -7.54
N LYS A 107 -12.30 -6.18 -8.56
CA LYS A 107 -13.62 -5.71 -9.01
C LYS A 107 -14.65 -5.86 -7.89
N ARG A 108 -14.69 -7.03 -7.25
CA ARG A 108 -15.54 -7.29 -6.09
C ARG A 108 -15.29 -6.27 -4.97
N ALA A 109 -14.03 -5.90 -4.70
CA ALA A 109 -13.71 -4.87 -3.70
C ALA A 109 -14.41 -3.53 -4.00
N LYS A 110 -14.44 -3.12 -5.27
CA LYS A 110 -15.14 -1.91 -5.71
C LYS A 110 -16.67 -2.06 -5.57
N ASP A 111 -17.20 -3.20 -6.01
CA ASP A 111 -18.64 -3.51 -5.94
C ASP A 111 -19.15 -3.58 -4.49
N ASP A 112 -18.34 -4.15 -3.58
CA ASP A 112 -18.64 -4.23 -2.14
C ASP A 112 -18.75 -2.81 -1.53
N LEU A 113 -17.87 -1.87 -1.91
CA LEU A 113 -17.98 -0.49 -1.43
C LEU A 113 -19.31 0.15 -1.83
N ALA A 114 -19.72 -0.02 -3.09
CA ALA A 114 -21.01 0.49 -3.57
C ALA A 114 -22.20 -0.14 -2.82
N LYS A 115 -22.11 -1.43 -2.52
CA LYS A 115 -23.15 -2.19 -1.80
C LYS A 115 -23.28 -1.82 -0.33
N TYR A 116 -22.16 -1.50 0.34
CA TYR A 116 -22.13 -1.29 1.79
C TYR A 116 -21.92 0.18 2.19
N LYS A 117 -21.97 1.12 1.24
CA LYS A 117 -21.79 2.55 1.50
C LYS A 117 -22.65 3.10 2.64
N ASP A 118 -23.89 2.61 2.77
CA ASP A 118 -24.83 3.07 3.80
C ASP A 118 -24.51 2.54 5.21
N LYS A 119 -23.51 1.66 5.35
CA LYS A 119 -23.02 1.16 6.63
C LYS A 119 -22.00 2.09 7.30
N PHE A 120 -21.68 3.22 6.68
CA PHE A 120 -20.73 4.18 7.24
C PHE A 120 -21.42 5.53 7.44
N GLN A 121 -21.21 6.14 8.60
CA GLN A 121 -21.73 7.49 8.87
C GLN A 121 -20.85 8.60 8.29
N PHE A 122 -19.57 8.28 8.06
CA PHE A 122 -18.54 9.19 7.59
C PHE A 122 -17.45 8.38 6.87
N ALA A 123 -16.80 9.01 5.90
CA ALA A 123 -15.70 8.39 5.17
C ALA A 123 -14.50 9.33 5.05
N LEU A 124 -13.34 8.80 5.40
CA LEU A 124 -12.04 9.42 5.21
C LEU A 124 -11.45 8.91 3.89
N ALA A 125 -10.86 9.82 3.13
CA ALA A 125 -10.20 9.52 1.86
C ALA A 125 -8.73 9.93 1.92
N ASP A 126 -7.83 9.11 1.38
CA ASP A 126 -6.38 9.40 1.40
C ASP A 126 -6.00 10.65 0.56
N SER A 127 -6.85 11.02 -0.39
CA SER A 127 -6.62 12.11 -1.35
C SER A 127 -7.92 12.68 -1.89
N ALA A 128 -7.86 13.83 -2.57
CA ALA A 128 -9.00 14.41 -3.28
C ALA A 128 -9.53 13.48 -4.41
N TYR A 129 -8.66 12.69 -5.03
CA TYR A 129 -9.05 11.67 -6.02
C TYR A 129 -9.88 10.55 -5.36
N ASN A 130 -9.44 10.06 -4.20
CA ASN A 130 -10.22 9.06 -3.46
C ASN A 130 -11.55 9.63 -2.96
N GLU A 131 -11.57 10.89 -2.56
CA GLU A 131 -12.79 11.56 -2.16
C GLU A 131 -13.78 11.71 -3.32
N SER A 132 -13.30 12.00 -4.54
CA SER A 132 -14.18 12.05 -5.72
C SER A 132 -14.80 10.68 -6.04
N GLU A 133 -14.04 9.59 -5.94
CA GLU A 133 -14.59 8.23 -6.11
C GLU A 133 -15.71 7.94 -5.08
N LEU A 134 -15.52 8.35 -3.82
CA LEU A 134 -16.56 8.20 -2.80
C LEU A 134 -17.81 9.03 -3.10
N ARG A 135 -17.65 10.28 -3.58
CA ARG A 135 -18.76 11.15 -3.95
C ARG A 135 -19.53 10.63 -5.15
N GLU A 136 -18.85 10.09 -6.16
CA GLU A 136 -19.47 9.43 -7.32
C GLU A 136 -20.32 8.22 -6.90
N LEU A 137 -19.90 7.49 -5.86
CA LEU A 137 -20.70 6.41 -5.26
C LEU A 137 -21.88 6.91 -4.41
N GLY A 138 -21.99 8.22 -4.20
CA GLY A 138 -23.03 8.86 -3.40
C GLY A 138 -22.72 8.99 -1.90
N ILE A 139 -21.48 8.77 -1.48
CA ILE A 139 -21.03 9.00 -0.10
C ILE A 139 -20.69 10.49 0.04
N GLN A 140 -21.61 11.26 0.61
CA GLN A 140 -21.48 12.73 0.69
C GLN A 140 -20.69 13.21 1.91
N ASN A 141 -20.81 12.51 3.04
CA ASN A 141 -20.14 12.90 4.29
C ASN A 141 -18.70 12.39 4.29
N THR A 142 -17.82 13.13 3.62
CA THR A 142 -16.42 12.76 3.36
C THR A 142 -15.44 13.84 3.81
N MET A 143 -14.19 13.44 4.07
CA MET A 143 -13.06 14.35 4.25
C MET A 143 -11.77 13.70 3.75
N VAL A 144 -10.90 14.51 3.16
CA VAL A 144 -9.53 14.11 2.84
C VAL A 144 -8.67 14.08 4.11
N MET A 145 -8.09 12.93 4.41
CA MET A 145 -7.08 12.73 5.44
C MET A 145 -5.85 12.11 4.79
N SER A 146 -4.79 12.90 4.65
CA SER A 146 -3.55 12.43 4.03
C SER A 146 -2.95 11.25 4.81
N VAL A 147 -2.44 10.27 4.08
CA VAL A 147 -1.66 9.17 4.65
C VAL A 147 -0.44 9.77 5.38
N ALA A 148 -0.23 9.35 6.63
CA ALA A 148 0.93 9.80 7.39
C ALA A 148 2.22 9.41 6.66
N GLY A 149 3.11 10.37 6.46
CA GLY A 149 4.42 10.13 5.88
C GLY A 149 5.23 9.18 6.76
N ARG A 150 6.04 8.32 6.14
CA ARG A 150 7.00 7.49 6.86
C ARG A 150 8.20 8.36 7.25
N PRO A 151 8.54 8.52 8.55
CA PRO A 151 9.74 9.23 8.92
C PRO A 151 10.96 8.45 8.38
N LEU A 152 11.90 9.16 7.75
CA LEU A 152 13.18 8.57 7.38
C LEU A 152 14.03 8.43 8.64
N ASN A 153 14.57 7.23 8.85
CA ASN A 153 15.48 6.98 9.96
C ASN A 153 16.85 7.65 9.67
N PRO A 154 17.63 7.98 10.72
CA PRO A 154 19.01 8.38 10.54
C PRO A 154 19.77 7.33 9.73
N VAL A 155 20.52 7.77 8.71
CA VAL A 155 21.24 6.86 7.83
C VAL A 155 22.38 6.19 8.57
N ARG A 156 22.38 4.87 8.53
CA ARG A 156 23.53 4.05 8.88
C ARG A 156 23.98 3.29 7.65
N LYS A 157 25.18 3.58 7.15
CA LYS A 157 25.72 2.92 5.96
C LYS A 157 25.78 1.41 6.14
N HIS A 158 25.02 0.69 5.33
CA HIS A 158 24.94 -0.75 5.31
C HIS A 158 25.95 -1.30 4.29
N PRO A 159 26.84 -2.24 4.67
CA PRO A 159 27.88 -2.74 3.76
C PRO A 159 27.34 -3.28 2.43
N ALA A 160 26.16 -3.91 2.45
CA ALA A 160 25.52 -4.45 1.25
C ALA A 160 25.00 -3.37 0.28
N LEU A 161 24.91 -2.12 0.73
CA LEU A 161 24.47 -0.96 -0.05
C LEU A 161 25.64 -0.03 -0.42
N SER A 162 26.89 -0.48 -0.24
CA SER A 162 28.08 0.27 -0.63
C SER A 162 28.10 0.70 -2.10
N TYR A 163 27.40 -0.04 -2.96
CA TYR A 163 27.22 0.30 -4.37
C TYR A 163 26.57 1.67 -4.56
N LEU A 164 25.76 2.17 -3.61
CA LEU A 164 25.12 3.49 -3.69
C LEU A 164 26.14 4.63 -3.83
N TYR A 165 27.38 4.41 -3.39
CA TYR A 165 28.43 5.42 -3.30
C TYR A 165 29.59 5.20 -4.29
N ASP A 166 29.37 4.40 -5.33
CA ASP A 166 30.37 4.07 -6.37
C ASP A 166 30.55 5.17 -7.45
N GLY A 167 29.92 6.33 -7.26
CA GLY A 167 29.96 7.45 -8.21
C GLY A 167 28.94 7.36 -9.35
N ARG A 168 28.12 6.30 -9.41
CA ARG A 168 27.01 6.21 -10.38
C ARG A 168 25.84 7.11 -10.01
N THR A 169 25.10 7.55 -11.02
CA THR A 169 23.84 8.27 -10.83
C THR A 169 22.71 7.29 -10.51
N ASN A 170 22.37 7.17 -9.23
CA ASN A 170 21.24 6.38 -8.75
C ASN A 170 19.90 7.06 -9.04
N VAL A 171 19.02 6.38 -9.77
CA VAL A 171 17.61 6.72 -9.99
C VAL A 171 16.78 5.72 -9.19
N LEU A 172 15.86 6.18 -8.36
CA LEU A 172 15.11 5.35 -7.43
C LEU A 172 13.63 5.28 -7.79
N PHE A 173 13.10 4.07 -7.75
CA PHE A 173 11.68 3.82 -7.66
C PHE A 173 11.38 3.04 -6.39
N VAL A 174 10.44 3.53 -5.57
CA VAL A 174 10.00 2.84 -4.34
C VAL A 174 8.55 2.40 -4.48
N GLY A 175 8.32 1.10 -4.35
CA GLY A 175 6.98 0.54 -4.40
C GLY A 175 6.97 -0.93 -4.83
N ARG A 176 5.89 -1.62 -4.50
CA ARG A 176 5.68 -3.01 -4.92
C ARG A 176 5.73 -3.14 -6.45
N ILE A 177 6.33 -4.22 -6.92
CA ILE A 177 6.36 -4.56 -8.34
C ILE A 177 5.00 -5.14 -8.73
N PHE A 178 4.15 -4.29 -9.30
CA PHE A 178 2.76 -4.61 -9.63
C PHE A 178 2.33 -3.90 -10.93
N PRO A 179 1.42 -4.50 -11.74
CA PRO A 179 1.11 -3.99 -13.09
C PRO A 179 0.63 -2.53 -13.16
N ASN A 180 -0.15 -2.06 -12.18
CA ASN A 180 -0.65 -0.69 -12.15
C ASN A 180 0.43 0.38 -11.94
N LYS A 181 1.63 -0.02 -11.50
CA LYS A 181 2.77 0.87 -11.34
C LYS A 181 3.56 1.08 -12.63
N ARG A 182 3.18 0.40 -13.73
CA ARG A 182 3.73 0.63 -15.06
C ARG A 182 5.27 0.56 -15.11
N HIS A 183 5.87 -0.44 -14.46
CA HIS A 183 7.33 -0.63 -14.45
C HIS A 183 7.94 -0.76 -15.86
N GLN A 184 7.19 -1.26 -16.84
CA GLN A 184 7.63 -1.28 -18.22
C GLN A 184 7.89 0.13 -18.79
N ASP A 185 7.11 1.13 -18.36
CA ASP A 185 7.28 2.51 -18.79
C ASP A 185 8.45 3.16 -18.04
N LEU A 186 8.64 2.81 -16.76
CA LEU A 186 9.84 3.18 -15.99
C LEU A 186 11.11 2.63 -16.67
N LEU A 187 11.13 1.35 -17.05
CA LEU A 187 12.28 0.72 -17.71
C LEU A 187 12.58 1.36 -19.07
N LYS A 188 11.55 1.64 -19.89
CA LYS A 188 11.71 2.35 -21.16
C LYS A 188 12.23 3.77 -20.96
N THR A 189 11.70 4.49 -19.98
CA THR A 189 12.16 5.84 -19.64
C THR A 189 13.61 5.81 -19.20
N PHE A 190 13.97 4.86 -18.31
CA PHE A 190 15.33 4.69 -17.86
C PHE A 190 16.29 4.28 -18.98
N TYR A 191 15.85 3.47 -19.95
CA TYR A 191 16.67 3.16 -21.13
C TYR A 191 17.12 4.43 -21.86
N PHE A 192 16.19 5.37 -22.13
CA PHE A 192 16.55 6.64 -22.77
C PHE A 192 17.40 7.52 -21.85
N PHE A 193 17.10 7.56 -20.54
CA PHE A 193 17.90 8.28 -19.56
C PHE A 193 19.35 7.77 -19.53
N ASN A 194 19.55 6.46 -19.53
CA ASN A 194 20.87 5.82 -19.52
C ASN A 194 21.68 6.10 -20.80
N LYS A 195 21.03 6.38 -21.94
CA LYS A 195 21.74 6.85 -23.15
C LYS A 195 22.36 8.24 -22.96
N ILE A 196 21.74 9.08 -22.15
CA ILE A 196 22.20 10.45 -21.84
C ILE A 196 23.17 10.43 -20.65
N HIS A 197 22.95 9.52 -19.69
CA HIS A 197 23.77 9.31 -18.50
C HIS A 197 24.27 7.86 -18.43
N PRO A 198 25.35 7.48 -19.16
CA PRO A 198 25.81 6.09 -19.28
C PRO A 198 26.29 5.43 -17.98
N TYR A 199 26.49 6.22 -16.92
CA TYR A 199 26.86 5.76 -15.59
C TYR A 199 25.67 5.76 -14.61
N ALA A 200 24.43 5.79 -15.13
CA ALA A 200 23.23 5.72 -14.31
C ALA A 200 22.90 4.27 -13.91
N ARG A 201 22.20 4.14 -12.78
CA ARG A 201 21.62 2.88 -12.28
C ARG A 201 20.20 3.14 -11.80
N LEU A 202 19.27 2.32 -12.26
CA LEU A 202 17.91 2.30 -11.73
C LEU A 202 17.84 1.31 -10.57
N ILE A 203 17.38 1.78 -9.41
CA ILE A 203 17.14 0.97 -8.22
C ILE A 203 15.63 0.88 -8.05
N ILE A 204 15.10 -0.34 -8.09
CA ILE A 204 13.69 -0.62 -7.85
C ILE A 204 13.57 -1.27 -6.47
N ALA A 205 13.17 -0.44 -5.50
CA ALA A 205 13.01 -0.79 -4.12
C ALA A 205 11.58 -1.29 -3.83
N GLY A 206 11.40 -2.60 -3.87
CA GLY A 206 10.13 -3.22 -3.53
C GLY A 206 10.00 -4.69 -3.90
N GLY A 207 9.09 -5.36 -3.21
CA GLY A 207 8.82 -6.77 -3.40
C GLY A 207 7.95 -7.06 -4.63
N PHE A 208 8.19 -8.23 -5.22
CA PHE A 208 7.34 -8.82 -6.24
C PHE A 208 6.14 -9.54 -5.64
N HIS A 209 4.94 -9.36 -6.22
CA HIS A 209 3.76 -10.08 -5.75
C HIS A 209 3.58 -11.41 -6.54
N PRO A 210 3.61 -12.58 -5.87
CA PRO A 210 3.60 -13.88 -6.57
C PRO A 210 2.41 -14.11 -7.50
N SER A 211 1.25 -13.50 -7.18
CA SER A 211 0.03 -13.65 -7.98
C SER A 211 0.12 -13.09 -9.39
N VAL A 212 1.12 -12.26 -9.71
CA VAL A 212 1.30 -11.64 -11.04
C VAL A 212 2.60 -12.08 -11.70
N ARG A 213 3.10 -13.31 -11.43
CA ARG A 213 4.39 -13.86 -11.93
C ARG A 213 4.69 -13.54 -13.40
N GLY A 214 3.69 -13.60 -14.27
CA GLY A 214 3.82 -13.25 -15.69
C GLY A 214 4.37 -11.84 -15.92
N TYR A 215 3.99 -10.86 -15.09
CA TYR A 215 4.47 -9.49 -15.18
C TYR A 215 5.97 -9.37 -14.92
N ALA A 216 6.52 -10.09 -13.91
CA ALA A 216 7.97 -10.10 -13.70
C ALA A 216 8.72 -10.71 -14.89
N CYS A 217 8.17 -11.76 -15.51
CA CYS A 217 8.77 -12.34 -16.71
C CYS A 217 8.81 -11.32 -17.86
N GLU A 218 7.72 -10.59 -18.08
CA GLU A 218 7.67 -9.53 -19.10
C GLU A 218 8.68 -8.41 -18.84
N LEU A 219 8.82 -7.96 -17.59
CA LEU A 219 9.81 -6.94 -17.23
C LEU A 219 11.25 -7.42 -17.46
N ASN A 220 11.55 -8.68 -17.11
CA ASN A 220 12.86 -9.27 -17.35
C ASN A 220 13.17 -9.38 -18.85
N ASN A 221 12.21 -9.82 -19.66
CA ASN A 221 12.37 -9.86 -21.12
C ASN A 221 12.62 -8.47 -21.70
N LEU A 222 11.84 -7.48 -21.27
CA LEU A 222 12.02 -6.09 -21.70
C LEU A 222 13.41 -5.55 -21.33
N MET A 223 13.90 -5.82 -20.12
CA MET A 223 15.26 -5.41 -19.72
C MET A 223 16.34 -6.03 -20.60
N PHE A 224 16.18 -7.30 -20.97
CA PHE A 224 17.10 -8.01 -21.85
C PHE A 224 17.07 -7.42 -23.27
N GLU A 225 15.89 -7.18 -23.83
CA GLU A 225 15.71 -6.54 -25.14
C GLU A 225 16.31 -5.13 -25.20
N LEU A 226 16.17 -4.36 -24.12
CA LEU A 226 16.73 -3.01 -24.00
C LEU A 226 18.25 -3.01 -23.66
N GLY A 227 18.83 -4.15 -23.28
CA GLY A 227 20.23 -4.26 -22.88
C GLY A 227 20.58 -3.51 -21.58
N ILE A 228 19.61 -3.31 -20.68
CA ILE A 228 19.78 -2.53 -19.43
C ILE A 228 19.88 -3.41 -18.18
N GLN A 229 19.93 -4.73 -18.32
CA GLN A 229 19.95 -5.68 -17.20
C GLN A 229 21.05 -5.42 -16.17
N ASN A 230 22.21 -4.93 -16.60
CA ASN A 230 23.34 -4.62 -15.72
C ASN A 230 23.28 -3.20 -15.11
N SER A 231 22.24 -2.43 -15.45
CA SER A 231 22.01 -1.06 -14.97
C SER A 231 20.75 -0.95 -14.11
N VAL A 232 20.07 -2.07 -13.82
CA VAL A 232 18.88 -2.12 -12.97
C VAL A 232 19.15 -3.02 -11.76
N VAL A 233 18.84 -2.54 -10.57
CA VAL A 233 18.93 -3.29 -9.31
C VAL A 233 17.54 -3.50 -8.75
N TRP A 234 17.16 -4.76 -8.60
CA TRP A 234 15.96 -5.18 -7.89
C TRP A 234 16.32 -5.52 -6.45
N THR A 235 15.90 -4.70 -5.49
CA THR A 235 16.28 -4.95 -4.08
C THR A 235 15.44 -6.06 -3.44
N GLY A 236 14.22 -6.28 -3.95
CA GLY A 236 13.20 -7.05 -3.25
C GLY A 236 12.70 -6.33 -1.99
N PRO A 237 12.13 -7.07 -1.02
CA PRO A 237 11.79 -6.52 0.29
C PRO A 237 13.07 -6.04 1.01
N ILE A 238 13.01 -4.85 1.59
CA ILE A 238 14.12 -4.20 2.30
C ILE A 238 13.65 -3.65 3.64
N THR A 239 14.56 -3.46 4.58
CA THR A 239 14.25 -2.85 5.88
C THR A 239 14.10 -1.33 5.78
N ASP A 240 13.64 -0.71 6.86
CA ASP A 240 13.46 0.74 6.93
C ASP A 240 14.79 1.48 6.92
N GLU A 241 15.81 0.88 7.52
CA GLU A 241 17.19 1.37 7.51
C GLU A 241 17.77 1.33 6.10
N GLU A 242 17.62 0.20 5.40
CA GLU A 242 18.06 0.04 4.01
C GLU A 242 17.34 1.02 3.08
N LEU A 243 16.02 1.16 3.22
CA LEU A 243 15.24 2.12 2.43
C LEU A 243 15.69 3.56 2.70
N SER A 244 15.97 3.91 3.96
CA SER A 244 16.48 5.23 4.30
C SER A 244 17.83 5.49 3.64
N GLU A 245 18.78 4.55 3.71
CA GLU A 245 20.07 4.71 3.03
C GLU A 245 19.93 4.82 1.50
N ILE A 246 19.06 4.02 0.89
CA ILE A 246 18.77 4.09 -0.55
C ILE A 246 18.22 5.46 -0.93
N TYR A 247 17.28 6.03 -0.16
CA TYR A 247 16.80 7.39 -0.40
C TYR A 247 17.94 8.41 -0.37
N TYR A 248 18.81 8.35 0.65
CA TYR A 248 19.94 9.28 0.77
C TYR A 248 21.02 9.09 -0.29
N GLY A 249 21.22 7.86 -0.77
CA GLY A 249 22.15 7.54 -1.84
C GLY A 249 21.59 7.77 -3.25
N SER A 250 20.32 8.13 -3.38
CA SER A 250 19.65 8.35 -4.66
C SER A 250 19.71 9.81 -5.09
N HIS A 251 19.82 10.03 -6.40
CA HIS A 251 19.95 11.36 -6.99
C HIS A 251 18.68 11.80 -7.70
N LEU A 252 17.84 10.84 -8.11
CA LEU A 252 16.53 11.02 -8.71
C LEU A 252 15.55 10.01 -8.11
#